data_AF-A0A359JHV7-F1
#
_entry.id   AF-A0A359JHV7-F1
#
_cell.length_a   1.000
_cell.length_b   1.000
_cell.length_c   1.000
_cell.angle_alpha   90.00
_cell.angle_beta   90.00
_cell.angle_gamma   90.00
#
_symmetry.space_group_name_H-M   'P 1'
#
loop_
_entity.id
_entity.type
_entity.pdbx_description
1 polymer ?
#
loop_
_entity_poly.entity_id
_entity_poly.type
_entity_poly.pdbx_seq_one_letter_code
_entity_poly.pdbx_strand_id
1 'polypeptide(L)'
;MLSKSKTEPNTAYHIRLQPEEKKVRLKLDEAWRYRDLVRLLTRRTFTVTYQQTVLGPLWIIINPVLASLIYMFVFGHIADVGTAGIPQILFYFVSSAVWELFSFSLTKNSQTFVANAYLFSKVYFPRICVPISNMLVSILKFLIQLLIVAGLLTAFVIRGNVHPMWALYPLLPLLFLQMALFGMSVGVLISSVTTKYRDLLAVVNVLVNLWMYGSAVVYPIQSVPDGVLKILVKVNPVSENMELIRMILLGEGEFDLLYYLVGLAVTILLFFFSIVIFNRVERTFADTV
;
A
#
# COMPACT_ATOMS: atom_id res chain seq x y z
N MET A 1 63.73 -43.72 -16.02
CA MET A 1 62.80 -43.22 -14.99
C MET A 1 62.17 -41.93 -15.50
N LEU A 2 60.97 -41.99 -16.06
CA LEU A 2 60.23 -40.83 -16.56
C LEU A 2 58.94 -40.71 -15.74
N SER A 3 58.88 -39.69 -14.89
CA SER A 3 57.72 -39.36 -14.05
C SER A 3 56.65 -38.67 -14.91
N LYS A 4 55.52 -39.33 -15.15
CA LYS A 4 54.32 -38.73 -15.74
C LYS A 4 53.57 -37.96 -14.64
N SER A 5 53.69 -36.64 -14.68
CA SER A 5 52.81 -35.72 -13.96
C SER A 5 51.37 -35.85 -14.51
N LYS A 6 50.45 -36.32 -13.67
CA LYS A 6 49.00 -36.31 -13.94
C LYS A 6 48.52 -34.86 -13.80
N THR A 7 48.15 -34.25 -14.93
CA THR A 7 47.42 -32.98 -14.96
C THR A 7 45.95 -33.28 -14.67
N GLU A 8 45.43 -32.80 -13.54
CA GLU A 8 43.99 -32.80 -13.25
C GLU A 8 43.25 -31.86 -14.22
N PRO A 9 42.06 -32.23 -14.73
CA PRO A 9 41.29 -31.34 -15.58
C PRO A 9 40.71 -30.20 -14.73
N ASN A 10 41.22 -29.00 -14.97
CA ASN A 10 40.74 -27.75 -14.41
C ASN A 10 39.26 -27.55 -14.83
N THR A 11 38.32 -27.84 -13.93
CA THR A 11 36.89 -27.64 -14.13
C THR A 11 36.59 -26.14 -14.13
N ALA A 12 36.86 -25.49 -15.26
CA ALA A 12 36.44 -24.12 -15.51
C ALA A 12 34.91 -24.09 -15.50
N TYR A 13 34.33 -23.55 -14.42
CA TYR A 13 32.92 -23.22 -14.35
C TYR A 13 32.62 -22.14 -15.39
N HIS A 14 32.28 -22.55 -16.61
CA HIS A 14 31.74 -21.65 -17.61
C HIS A 14 30.31 -21.31 -17.21
N ILE A 15 30.14 -20.20 -16.48
CA ILE A 15 28.83 -19.57 -16.30
C ILE A 15 28.40 -19.05 -17.68
N ARG A 16 27.65 -19.86 -18.43
CA ARG A 16 26.98 -19.39 -19.65
C ARG A 16 25.88 -18.42 -19.23
N LEU A 17 26.17 -17.13 -19.32
CA LEU A 17 25.14 -16.09 -19.38
C LEU A 17 24.40 -16.26 -20.70
N GLN A 18 23.35 -17.08 -20.71
CA GLN A 18 22.41 -17.09 -21.83
C GLN A 18 21.64 -15.75 -21.81
N PRO A 19 21.48 -15.06 -22.95
CA PRO A 19 20.59 -13.91 -23.01
C PRO A 19 19.18 -14.42 -22.77
N GLU A 20 18.65 -14.19 -21.58
CA GLU A 20 17.32 -14.67 -21.21
C GLU A 20 16.29 -14.06 -22.17
N GLU A 21 15.61 -14.92 -22.92
CA GLU A 21 14.70 -14.52 -23.99
C GLU A 21 13.66 -13.50 -23.49
N LYS A 22 13.52 -12.44 -24.31
CA LYS A 22 12.53 -11.34 -24.44
C LYS A 22 11.07 -11.51 -23.96
N LYS A 23 10.69 -12.48 -23.12
CA LYS A 23 9.33 -12.59 -22.59
C LYS A 23 9.21 -11.80 -21.29
N VAL A 24 8.14 -11.01 -21.19
CA VAL A 24 7.70 -10.38 -19.93
C VAL A 24 7.19 -11.51 -19.04
N ARG A 25 8.09 -12.30 -18.45
CA ARG A 25 7.71 -13.21 -17.37
C ARG A 25 7.42 -12.33 -16.17
N LEU A 26 6.19 -12.43 -15.66
CA LEU A 26 5.88 -11.92 -14.33
C LEU A 26 6.84 -12.63 -13.38
N LYS A 27 7.90 -11.94 -12.91
CA LYS A 27 8.91 -12.45 -11.97
C LYS A 27 8.33 -12.74 -10.57
N LEU A 28 7.03 -13.05 -10.49
CA LEU A 28 6.33 -13.39 -9.25
C LEU A 28 6.85 -14.72 -8.69
N ASP A 29 7.20 -15.68 -9.55
CA ASP A 29 7.86 -16.94 -9.14
C ASP A 29 9.24 -16.69 -8.52
N GLU A 30 9.96 -15.67 -9.00
CA GLU A 30 11.24 -15.28 -8.41
C GLU A 30 11.02 -14.64 -7.04
N ALA A 31 10.03 -13.76 -6.88
CA ALA A 31 9.73 -13.16 -5.58
C ALA A 31 9.46 -14.21 -4.48
N TRP A 32 8.78 -15.31 -4.82
CA TRP A 32 8.58 -16.45 -3.91
C TRP A 32 9.89 -17.19 -3.60
N ARG A 33 10.75 -17.40 -4.61
CA ARG A 33 12.09 -17.99 -4.45
C ARG A 33 13.03 -17.12 -3.60
N TYR A 34 12.80 -15.81 -3.57
CA TYR A 34 13.55 -14.83 -2.77
C TYR A 34 12.80 -14.35 -1.53
N ARG A 35 11.91 -15.16 -0.93
CA ARG A 35 11.16 -14.81 0.29
C ARG A 35 12.04 -14.31 1.45
N ASP A 36 13.25 -14.86 1.58
CA ASP A 36 14.19 -14.44 2.63
C ASP A 36 14.71 -13.03 2.38
N LEU A 37 14.93 -12.66 1.11
CA LEU A 37 15.27 -11.30 0.72
C LEU A 37 14.11 -10.34 0.97
N VAL A 38 12.87 -10.73 0.63
CA VAL A 38 11.68 -9.92 0.92
C VAL A 38 11.55 -9.70 2.43
N ARG A 39 11.76 -10.72 3.26
CA ARG A 39 11.75 -10.59 4.73
C ARG A 39 12.85 -9.66 5.23
N LEU A 40 14.06 -9.78 4.68
CA LEU A 40 15.19 -8.91 5.02
C LEU A 40 14.89 -7.46 4.67
N LEU A 41 14.42 -7.19 3.44
CA LEU A 41 14.07 -5.86 2.96
C LEU A 41 12.89 -5.26 3.74
N THR A 42 11.91 -6.08 4.13
CA THR A 42 10.78 -5.65 4.98
C THR A 42 11.29 -5.20 6.34
N ARG A 43 12.13 -6.02 7.00
CA ARG A 43 12.75 -5.67 8.29
C ARG A 43 13.59 -4.41 8.17
N ARG A 44 14.44 -4.30 7.15
CA ARG A 44 15.25 -3.11 6.88
C ARG A 44 14.37 -1.88 6.71
N THR A 45 13.33 -1.96 5.90
CA THR A 45 12.43 -0.84 5.60
C THR A 45 11.70 -0.38 6.87
N PHE A 46 11.21 -1.33 7.68
CA PHE A 46 10.60 -1.02 8.97
C PHE A 46 11.60 -0.34 9.91
N THR A 47 12.79 -0.93 10.13
CA THR A 47 13.80 -0.39 11.04
C THR A 47 14.27 1.00 10.60
N VAL A 48 14.63 1.18 9.32
CA VAL A 48 15.12 2.46 8.78
C VAL A 48 14.10 3.58 8.95
N THR A 49 12.81 3.27 8.87
CA THR A 49 11.73 4.26 9.03
C THR A 49 11.69 4.86 10.45
N TYR A 50 12.05 4.09 11.49
CA TYR A 50 11.92 4.52 12.88
C TYR A 50 13.25 4.73 13.61
N GLN A 51 14.38 4.28 13.06
CA GLN A 51 15.69 4.29 13.74
C GLN A 51 16.25 5.70 14.04
N GLN A 52 15.78 6.75 13.35
CA GLN A 52 16.24 8.14 13.52
C GLN A 52 15.20 9.03 14.21
N THR A 53 14.21 8.44 14.87
CA THR A 53 13.14 9.20 15.53
C THR A 53 13.19 9.02 17.05
N VAL A 54 12.96 10.10 17.80
CA VAL A 54 12.96 10.06 19.28
C VAL A 54 11.91 9.09 19.82
N LEU A 55 10.72 9.08 19.21
CA LEU A 55 9.58 8.26 19.65
C LEU A 55 9.55 6.86 19.01
N GLY A 56 10.39 6.60 18.00
CA GLY A 56 10.49 5.29 17.36
C GLY A 56 9.16 4.79 16.77
N PRO A 57 8.84 3.49 16.92
CA PRO A 57 7.61 2.88 16.42
C PRO A 57 6.30 3.45 17.00
N LEU A 58 6.36 4.24 18.07
CA LEU A 58 5.17 4.85 18.69
C LEU A 58 4.42 5.76 17.70
N TRP A 59 5.11 6.29 16.69
CA TRP A 59 4.54 7.06 15.59
C TRP A 59 3.45 6.31 14.80
N ILE A 60 3.49 4.97 14.76
CA ILE A 60 2.46 4.15 14.12
C ILE A 60 1.08 4.40 14.76
N ILE A 61 1.06 4.74 16.04
CA ILE A 61 -0.16 4.98 16.81
C ILE A 61 -0.45 6.47 16.89
N ILE A 62 0.57 7.28 17.13
CA ILE A 62 0.41 8.74 17.29
C ILE A 62 -0.19 9.37 16.03
N ASN A 63 0.28 8.98 14.84
CA ASN A 63 -0.21 9.54 13.58
C ASN A 63 -1.72 9.38 13.37
N PRO A 64 -2.31 8.18 13.41
CA PRO A 64 -3.75 8.02 13.23
C PRO A 64 -4.55 8.65 14.39
N VAL A 65 -4.04 8.67 15.62
CA VAL A 65 -4.70 9.38 16.74
C VAL A 65 -4.79 10.87 16.43
N LEU A 66 -3.67 11.52 16.09
CA LEU A 66 -3.63 12.95 15.79
C LEU A 66 -4.48 13.28 14.55
N ALA A 67 -4.38 12.48 13.49
CA ALA A 67 -5.21 12.64 12.30
C ALA A 67 -6.70 12.56 12.64
N SER A 68 -7.11 11.59 13.45
CA SER A 68 -8.50 11.43 13.87
C SER A 68 -9.00 12.62 14.69
N LEU A 69 -8.19 13.14 15.60
CA LEU A 69 -8.54 14.32 16.39
C LEU A 69 -8.70 15.57 15.51
N ILE A 70 -7.80 15.75 14.54
CA ILE A 70 -7.90 16.84 13.57
C ILE A 70 -9.18 16.69 12.73
N TYR A 71 -9.49 15.48 12.26
CA TYR A 71 -10.70 15.25 11.46
C TYR A 71 -11.97 15.42 12.29
N MET A 72 -12.00 14.97 13.54
CA MET A 72 -13.09 15.27 14.46
C MET A 72 -13.30 16.77 14.64
N PHE A 73 -12.23 17.53 14.83
CA PHE A 73 -12.32 18.97 15.01
C PHE A 73 -12.79 19.68 13.73
N VAL A 74 -12.19 19.37 12.59
CA VAL A 74 -12.50 20.05 11.32
C VAL A 74 -13.81 19.58 10.72
N PHE A 75 -14.00 18.28 10.54
CA PHE A 75 -15.18 17.74 9.85
C PHE A 75 -16.33 17.46 10.81
N GLY A 76 -16.04 17.03 12.04
CA GLY A 76 -17.06 16.75 13.04
C GLY A 76 -17.61 18.00 13.74
N HIS A 77 -16.80 19.03 13.99
CA HIS A 77 -17.23 20.23 14.72
C HIS A 77 -17.37 21.48 13.84
N ILE A 78 -16.43 21.76 12.94
CA ILE A 78 -16.49 22.97 12.10
C ILE A 78 -17.43 22.77 10.90
N ALA A 79 -17.30 21.66 10.17
CA ALA A 79 -18.09 21.39 8.97
C ALA A 79 -19.44 20.70 9.24
N ASP A 80 -19.70 20.32 10.51
CA ASP A 80 -20.91 19.62 10.97
C ASP A 80 -21.31 18.42 10.08
N VAL A 81 -20.30 17.68 9.61
CA VAL A 81 -20.53 16.48 8.80
C VAL A 81 -21.03 15.38 9.74
N GLY A 82 -22.34 15.13 9.70
CA GLY A 82 -22.95 14.07 10.48
C GLY A 82 -22.30 12.71 10.22
N THR A 83 -21.85 12.03 11.28
CA THR A 83 -21.23 10.70 11.20
C THR A 83 -22.27 9.57 11.19
N ALA A 84 -23.46 9.82 10.65
CA ALA A 84 -24.56 8.85 10.56
C ALA A 84 -24.85 8.07 11.87
N GLY A 85 -24.76 8.75 13.03
CA GLY A 85 -24.99 8.14 14.35
C GLY A 85 -23.80 7.38 14.95
N ILE A 86 -22.69 7.24 14.22
CA ILE A 86 -21.47 6.55 14.67
C ILE A 86 -20.64 7.48 15.56
N PRO A 87 -20.02 6.98 16.66
CA PRO A 87 -19.04 7.74 17.43
C PRO A 87 -17.92 8.30 16.55
N GLN A 88 -17.78 9.62 16.52
CA GLN A 88 -16.85 10.32 15.61
C GLN A 88 -15.41 9.78 15.73
N ILE A 89 -14.93 9.56 16.96
CA ILE A 89 -13.57 9.02 17.20
C ILE A 89 -13.34 7.69 16.48
N LEU A 90 -14.35 6.83 16.46
CA LEU A 90 -14.25 5.50 15.86
C LEU A 90 -14.27 5.61 14.32
N PHE A 91 -15.17 6.43 13.78
CA PHE A 91 -15.26 6.70 12.35
C PHE A 91 -13.94 7.24 11.79
N TYR A 92 -13.39 8.29 12.40
CA TYR A 92 -12.17 8.92 11.90
C TYR A 92 -10.92 8.06 12.13
N PHE A 93 -10.87 7.27 13.21
CA PHE A 93 -9.73 6.39 13.46
C PHE A 93 -9.67 5.22 12.48
N VAL A 94 -10.80 4.55 12.22
CA VAL A 94 -10.89 3.50 11.18
C VAL A 94 -10.47 4.08 9.83
N SER A 95 -11.02 5.23 9.47
CA SER A 95 -10.74 5.87 8.19
C SER A 95 -9.27 6.27 8.04
N SER A 96 -8.67 6.82 9.10
CA SER A 96 -7.26 7.21 9.10
C SER A 96 -6.33 5.99 8.98
N ALA A 97 -6.62 4.90 9.69
CA ALA A 97 -5.82 3.68 9.64
C ALA A 97 -5.84 3.04 8.24
N VAL A 98 -7.03 2.90 7.64
CA VAL A 98 -7.18 2.32 6.29
C VAL A 98 -6.56 3.25 5.23
N TRP A 99 -6.70 4.56 5.38
CA TRP A 99 -6.04 5.52 4.50
C TRP A 99 -4.51 5.46 4.60
N GLU A 100 -3.96 5.25 5.81
CA GLU A 100 -2.52 5.11 6.00
C GLU A 100 -1.99 3.83 5.32
N LEU A 101 -2.75 2.74 5.34
CA LEU A 101 -2.40 1.50 4.62
C LEU A 101 -2.18 1.76 3.12
N PHE A 102 -3.08 2.53 2.50
CA PHE A 102 -3.00 2.93 1.09
C PHE A 102 -1.86 3.92 0.83
N SER A 103 -1.89 5.06 1.52
CA SER A 103 -1.02 6.20 1.26
C SER A 103 0.45 5.88 1.55
N PHE A 104 0.74 5.11 2.60
CA PHE A 104 2.10 4.66 2.88
C PHE A 104 2.63 3.76 1.76
N SER A 105 1.82 2.78 1.31
CA SER A 105 2.21 1.89 0.22
C SER A 105 2.47 2.68 -1.06
N LEU A 106 1.59 3.60 -1.43
CA LEU A 106 1.74 4.44 -2.63
C LEU A 106 2.99 5.32 -2.57
N THR A 107 3.13 6.11 -1.51
CA THR A 107 4.22 7.10 -1.41
C THR A 107 5.58 6.41 -1.30
N LYS A 108 5.68 5.33 -0.51
CA LYS A 108 6.94 4.60 -0.37
C LYS A 108 7.32 3.90 -1.68
N ASN A 109 6.35 3.31 -2.38
CA ASN A 109 6.60 2.66 -3.66
C ASN A 109 7.00 3.65 -4.76
N SER A 110 6.43 4.86 -4.76
CA SER A 110 6.79 5.95 -5.69
C SER A 110 8.27 6.34 -5.63
N GLN A 111 8.93 6.08 -4.50
CA GLN A 111 10.34 6.40 -4.27
C GLN A 111 11.28 5.20 -4.53
N THR A 112 10.76 4.04 -4.93
CA THR A 112 11.51 2.76 -4.95
C THR A 112 12.85 2.87 -5.68
N PHE A 113 12.87 3.37 -6.92
CA PHE A 113 14.08 3.47 -7.71
C PHE A 113 15.06 4.50 -7.17
N VAL A 114 14.58 5.70 -6.82
CA VAL A 114 15.42 6.80 -6.33
C VAL A 114 16.06 6.44 -4.99
N ALA A 115 15.27 5.92 -4.04
CA ALA A 115 15.74 5.58 -2.70
C ALA A 115 16.68 4.36 -2.66
N ASN A 116 16.61 3.48 -3.66
CA ASN A 116 17.43 2.26 -3.73
C ASN A 116 18.46 2.27 -4.87
N ALA A 117 18.69 3.41 -5.53
CA ALA A 117 19.58 3.53 -6.68
C ALA A 117 20.98 2.96 -6.41
N TYR A 118 21.57 3.30 -5.26
CA TYR A 118 22.88 2.76 -4.84
C TYR A 118 22.89 1.23 -4.77
N LEU A 119 21.86 0.64 -4.15
CA LEU A 119 21.76 -0.80 -3.97
C LEU A 119 21.53 -1.51 -5.32
N PHE A 120 20.65 -0.96 -6.15
CA PHE A 120 20.32 -1.49 -7.48
C PHE A 120 21.49 -1.43 -8.48
N SER A 121 22.46 -0.55 -8.24
CA SER A 121 23.66 -0.40 -9.07
C SER A 121 24.82 -1.32 -8.63
N LYS A 122 24.77 -1.84 -7.40
CA LYS A 122 25.87 -2.62 -6.80
C LYS A 122 25.58 -4.11 -6.70
N VAL A 123 24.30 -4.51 -6.58
CA VAL A 123 23.91 -5.90 -6.33
C VAL A 123 22.76 -6.28 -7.25
N TYR A 124 22.90 -7.40 -7.95
CA TYR A 124 21.82 -7.96 -8.77
C TYR A 124 20.84 -8.76 -7.92
N PHE A 125 19.57 -8.37 -7.91
CA PHE A 125 18.44 -9.13 -7.36
C PHE A 125 17.13 -8.67 -8.02
N PRO A 126 16.05 -9.46 -7.95
CA PRO A 126 14.76 -9.05 -8.51
C PRO A 126 14.22 -7.81 -7.81
N ARG A 127 14.14 -6.67 -8.52
CA ARG A 127 13.80 -5.38 -7.89
C ARG A 127 12.35 -5.31 -7.41
N ILE A 128 11.47 -6.17 -7.93
CA ILE A 128 10.07 -6.30 -7.48
C ILE A 128 9.95 -6.70 -6.00
N CYS A 129 11.00 -7.29 -5.42
CA CYS A 129 11.06 -7.56 -3.99
C CYS A 129 10.94 -6.28 -3.15
N VAL A 130 11.44 -5.13 -3.63
CA VAL A 130 11.37 -3.87 -2.87
C VAL A 130 9.93 -3.36 -2.77
N PRO A 131 9.15 -3.25 -3.86
CA PRO A 131 7.75 -2.85 -3.74
C PRO A 131 6.88 -3.77 -2.89
N ILE A 132 7.11 -5.08 -2.99
CA ILE A 132 6.44 -6.07 -2.14
C ILE A 132 6.80 -5.85 -0.67
N SER A 133 8.07 -5.63 -0.35
CA SER A 133 8.50 -5.32 1.02
C SER A 133 7.87 -4.04 1.56
N ASN A 134 7.74 -2.99 0.76
CA ASN A 134 7.06 -1.74 1.16
C ASN A 134 5.58 -1.98 1.47
N MET A 135 4.88 -2.76 0.64
CA MET A 135 3.50 -3.17 0.88
C MET A 135 3.36 -4.01 2.17
N LEU A 136 4.28 -4.94 2.41
CA LEU A 136 4.27 -5.71 3.66
C LEU A 136 4.50 -4.83 4.90
N VAL A 137 5.37 -3.81 4.81
CA VAL A 137 5.53 -2.83 5.90
C VAL A 137 4.24 -2.04 6.13
N SER A 138 3.52 -1.65 5.07
CA SER A 138 2.24 -0.94 5.21
C SER A 138 1.20 -1.82 5.93
N ILE A 139 1.12 -3.09 5.56
CA ILE A 139 0.25 -4.09 6.22
C ILE A 139 0.65 -4.27 7.69
N LEU A 140 1.95 -4.40 8.01
CA LEU A 140 2.40 -4.54 9.41
C LEU A 140 2.03 -3.33 10.27
N LYS A 141 2.20 -2.11 9.74
CA LYS A 141 1.77 -0.89 10.44
C LYS A 141 0.26 -0.89 10.66
N PHE A 142 -0.50 -1.21 9.62
CA PHE A 142 -1.95 -1.29 9.70
C PHE A 142 -2.43 -2.35 10.69
N LEU A 143 -1.78 -3.52 10.79
CA LEU A 143 -2.14 -4.55 11.77
C LEU A 143 -2.04 -4.02 13.21
N ILE A 144 -1.02 -3.22 13.53
CA ILE A 144 -0.89 -2.59 14.85
C ILE A 144 -2.06 -1.61 15.08
N GLN A 145 -2.41 -0.82 14.08
CA GLN A 145 -3.55 0.11 14.15
C GLN A 145 -4.89 -0.62 14.24
N LEU A 146 -5.01 -1.76 13.57
CA LEU A 146 -6.19 -2.62 13.57
C LEU A 146 -6.44 -3.20 14.97
N LEU A 147 -5.40 -3.50 15.76
CA LEU A 147 -5.56 -3.89 17.17
C LEU A 147 -6.21 -2.78 18.01
N ILE A 148 -5.86 -1.52 17.74
CA ILE A 148 -6.47 -0.36 18.41
C ILE A 148 -7.92 -0.17 17.95
N VAL A 149 -8.16 -0.27 16.64
CA VAL A 149 -9.52 -0.27 16.07
C VAL A 149 -10.37 -1.35 16.73
N ALA A 150 -9.85 -2.59 16.85
CA ALA A 150 -10.56 -3.69 17.49
C ALA A 150 -10.87 -3.43 18.98
N GLY A 151 -9.93 -2.83 19.72
CA GLY A 151 -10.14 -2.41 21.10
C GLY A 151 -11.22 -1.35 21.24
N LEU A 152 -11.19 -0.31 20.39
CA LEU A 152 -12.21 0.74 20.36
C LEU A 152 -13.57 0.18 19.95
N LEU A 153 -13.63 -0.64 18.90
CA LEU A 153 -14.85 -1.31 18.45
C LEU A 153 -15.49 -2.10 19.59
N THR A 154 -14.71 -2.94 20.27
CA THR A 154 -15.21 -3.75 21.39
C THR A 154 -15.80 -2.86 22.50
N ALA A 155 -15.13 -1.76 22.85
CA ALA A 155 -15.62 -0.82 23.86
C ALA A 155 -16.95 -0.15 23.46
N PHE A 156 -17.12 0.20 22.18
CA PHE A 156 -18.35 0.84 21.68
C PHE A 156 -19.48 -0.14 21.41
N VAL A 157 -19.18 -1.38 21.03
CA VAL A 157 -20.15 -2.47 20.90
C VAL A 157 -20.75 -2.84 22.25
N ILE A 158 -19.93 -2.95 23.31
CA ILE A 158 -20.42 -3.24 24.67
C ILE A 158 -21.35 -2.14 25.18
N ARG A 159 -21.13 -0.88 24.76
CA ARG A 159 -21.99 0.27 25.09
C ARG A 159 -23.28 0.33 24.26
N GLY A 160 -23.45 -0.54 23.26
CA GLY A 160 -24.63 -0.56 22.39
C GLY A 160 -24.66 0.55 21.34
N ASN A 161 -23.54 1.23 21.08
CA ASN A 161 -23.50 2.37 20.14
C ASN A 161 -23.26 1.96 18.69
N VAL A 162 -22.87 0.70 18.44
CA VAL A 162 -22.39 0.22 17.13
C VAL A 162 -22.81 -1.24 16.95
N HIS A 163 -23.28 -1.60 15.75
CA HIS A 163 -23.70 -2.95 15.40
C HIS A 163 -22.90 -3.50 14.21
N PRO A 164 -21.68 -4.03 14.44
CA PRO A 164 -20.87 -4.58 13.36
C PRO A 164 -21.55 -5.75 12.64
N MET A 165 -21.33 -5.85 11.34
CA MET A 165 -21.87 -6.93 10.52
C MET A 165 -20.96 -8.16 10.58
N TRP A 166 -21.04 -8.91 11.67
CA TRP A 166 -20.20 -10.09 11.95
C TRP A 166 -20.13 -11.10 10.78
N ALA A 167 -21.23 -11.24 10.02
CA ALA A 167 -21.30 -12.15 8.87
C ALA A 167 -20.30 -11.81 7.74
N LEU A 168 -19.91 -10.54 7.61
CA LEU A 168 -19.03 -10.06 6.53
C LEU A 168 -17.57 -9.86 6.98
N TYR A 169 -17.25 -10.08 8.25
CA TYR A 169 -15.88 -9.99 8.77
C TYR A 169 -14.83 -10.80 7.98
N PRO A 170 -15.13 -12.01 7.48
CA PRO A 170 -14.19 -12.78 6.66
C PRO A 170 -13.74 -12.06 5.37
N LEU A 171 -14.48 -11.04 4.92
CA LEU A 171 -14.14 -10.24 3.75
C LEU A 171 -13.06 -9.18 4.04
N LEU A 172 -12.89 -8.75 5.30
CA LEU A 172 -11.96 -7.68 5.67
C LEU A 172 -10.51 -7.90 5.20
N PRO A 173 -9.90 -9.10 5.33
CA PRO A 173 -8.54 -9.33 4.83
C PRO A 173 -8.41 -9.07 3.33
N LEU A 174 -9.44 -9.42 2.55
CA LEU A 174 -9.47 -9.17 1.11
C LEU A 174 -9.53 -7.66 0.81
N LEU A 175 -10.34 -6.91 1.55
CA LEU A 175 -10.47 -5.46 1.39
C LEU A 175 -9.17 -4.73 1.72
N PHE A 176 -8.52 -5.10 2.82
CA PHE A 176 -7.22 -4.55 3.19
C PHE A 176 -6.15 -4.89 2.16
N LEU A 177 -6.15 -6.12 1.64
CA LEU A 177 -5.24 -6.54 0.59
C LEU A 177 -5.47 -5.75 -0.71
N GLN A 178 -6.73 -5.56 -1.12
CA GLN A 178 -7.08 -4.74 -2.28
C GLN A 178 -6.56 -3.31 -2.11
N MET A 179 -6.73 -2.71 -0.93
CA MET A 179 -6.25 -1.35 -0.63
C MET A 179 -4.71 -1.26 -0.70
N ALA A 180 -4.01 -2.24 -0.11
CA ALA A 180 -2.55 -2.32 -0.13
C ALA A 180 -1.98 -2.53 -1.55
N LEU A 181 -2.62 -3.41 -2.34
CA LEU A 181 -2.29 -3.69 -3.73
C LEU A 181 -2.53 -2.47 -4.62
N PHE A 182 -3.64 -1.76 -4.43
CA PHE A 182 -3.93 -0.55 -5.18
C PHE A 182 -2.87 0.53 -4.92
N GLY A 183 -2.52 0.76 -3.65
CA GLY A 183 -1.43 1.67 -3.26
C GLY A 183 -0.09 1.27 -3.88
N MET A 184 0.27 -0.02 -3.82
CA MET A 184 1.49 -0.53 -4.45
C MET A 184 1.49 -0.29 -5.96
N SER A 185 0.38 -0.58 -6.65
CA SER A 185 0.26 -0.49 -8.10
C SER A 185 0.43 0.94 -8.59
N VAL A 186 -0.28 1.89 -7.96
CA VAL A 186 -0.14 3.32 -8.27
C VAL A 186 1.27 3.81 -7.98
N GLY A 187 1.82 3.46 -6.80
CA GLY A 187 3.15 3.87 -6.41
C GLY A 187 4.25 3.33 -7.34
N VAL A 188 4.13 2.08 -7.79
CA VAL A 188 5.06 1.45 -8.74
C VAL A 188 5.02 2.15 -10.11
N LEU A 189 3.83 2.51 -10.60
CA LEU A 189 3.70 3.28 -11.84
C LEU A 189 4.37 4.64 -11.73
N ILE A 190 4.11 5.37 -10.65
CA ILE A 190 4.74 6.65 -10.38
C ILE A 190 6.26 6.49 -10.29
N SER A 191 6.74 5.45 -9.62
CA SER A 191 8.18 5.18 -9.46
C SER A 191 8.90 5.04 -10.80
N SER A 192 8.20 4.54 -11.81
CA SER A 192 8.74 4.36 -13.16
C SER A 192 9.01 5.72 -13.82
N VAL A 193 8.19 6.73 -13.54
CA VAL A 193 8.35 8.09 -14.07
C VAL A 193 9.33 8.92 -13.24
N THR A 194 9.36 8.71 -11.92
CA THR A 194 10.27 9.45 -11.01
C THR A 194 11.75 9.11 -11.23
N THR A 195 12.06 8.00 -11.92
CA THR A 195 13.42 7.71 -12.41
C THR A 195 13.98 8.83 -13.28
N LYS A 196 13.14 9.43 -14.14
CA LYS A 196 13.51 10.50 -15.06
C LYS A 196 13.25 11.90 -14.48
N TYR A 197 12.17 12.05 -13.69
CA TYR A 197 11.73 13.33 -13.15
C TYR A 197 11.60 13.26 -11.62
N ARG A 198 12.65 13.67 -10.91
CA ARG A 198 12.71 13.58 -9.44
C ARG A 198 11.73 14.51 -8.73
N ASP A 199 11.38 15.65 -9.32
CA ASP A 199 10.43 16.62 -8.76
C ASP A 199 9.02 16.05 -8.61
N LEU A 200 8.68 15.00 -9.37
CA LEU A 200 7.40 14.30 -9.21
C LEU A 200 7.22 13.73 -7.81
N LEU A 201 8.30 13.46 -7.05
CA LEU A 201 8.16 13.01 -5.66
C LEU A 201 7.44 14.02 -4.78
N ALA A 202 7.69 15.32 -4.96
CA ALA A 202 6.98 16.36 -4.23
C ALA A 202 5.50 16.42 -4.67
N VAL A 203 5.25 16.35 -5.97
CA VAL A 203 3.90 16.35 -6.56
C VAL A 203 3.07 15.18 -6.02
N VAL A 204 3.66 13.99 -5.90
CA VAL A 204 2.98 12.80 -5.39
C VAL A 204 2.47 13.00 -3.97
N ASN A 205 3.27 13.59 -3.08
CA ASN A 205 2.83 13.85 -1.70
C ASN A 205 1.61 14.79 -1.67
N VAL A 206 1.62 15.83 -2.51
CA VAL A 206 0.48 16.76 -2.63
C VAL A 206 -0.75 16.05 -3.18
N LEU A 207 -0.59 15.26 -4.25
CA LEU A 207 -1.69 14.53 -4.88
C LEU A 207 -2.32 13.50 -3.95
N VAL A 208 -1.51 12.78 -3.16
CA VAL A 208 -2.02 11.83 -2.15
C VAL A 208 -2.89 12.57 -1.12
N ASN A 209 -2.42 13.70 -0.60
CA ASN A 209 -3.21 14.50 0.34
C ASN A 209 -4.52 15.02 -0.27
N LEU A 210 -4.50 15.48 -1.53
CA LEU A 210 -5.72 15.90 -2.23
C LEU A 210 -6.67 14.72 -2.49
N TRP A 211 -6.12 13.56 -2.84
CA TRP A 211 -6.91 12.35 -3.08
C TRP A 211 -7.63 11.88 -1.82
N MET A 212 -7.07 12.11 -0.63
CA MET A 212 -7.77 11.85 0.63
C MET A 212 -9.11 12.58 0.72
N TYR A 213 -9.17 13.85 0.32
CA TYR A 213 -10.41 14.64 0.33
C TYR A 213 -11.34 14.29 -0.84
N GLY A 214 -10.77 13.89 -1.98
CA GLY A 214 -11.52 13.37 -3.12
C GLY A 214 -12.00 11.92 -2.96
N SER A 215 -11.60 11.25 -1.88
CA SER A 215 -12.10 9.95 -1.48
C SER A 215 -12.99 10.10 -0.26
N ALA A 216 -13.94 9.20 -0.09
CA ALA A 216 -14.86 9.20 1.05
C ALA A 216 -14.16 8.78 2.37
N VAL A 217 -12.97 9.31 2.66
CA VAL A 217 -12.14 9.00 3.84
C VAL A 217 -12.51 9.88 5.03
N VAL A 218 -12.78 11.16 4.80
CA VAL A 218 -13.11 12.11 5.88
C VAL A 218 -14.61 12.36 6.02
N TYR A 219 -15.40 11.92 5.04
CA TYR A 219 -16.85 12.03 5.05
C TYR A 219 -17.52 10.73 4.58
N PRO A 220 -18.75 10.47 5.06
CA PRO A 220 -19.61 9.40 4.55
C PRO A 220 -20.11 9.69 3.12
N ILE A 221 -20.32 8.66 2.29
CA ILE A 221 -20.81 8.86 0.90
C ILE A 221 -22.21 9.52 0.87
N GLN A 222 -23.02 9.30 1.91
CA GLN A 222 -24.36 9.87 2.03
C GLN A 222 -24.36 11.41 2.12
N SER A 223 -23.26 12.03 2.58
CA SER A 223 -23.18 13.51 2.68
C SER A 223 -22.85 14.18 1.35
N VAL A 224 -22.49 13.41 0.32
CA VAL A 224 -22.19 13.95 -1.01
C VAL A 224 -23.50 14.18 -1.77
N PRO A 225 -23.76 15.40 -2.30
CA PRO A 225 -24.95 15.66 -3.11
C PRO A 225 -25.04 14.73 -4.32
N ASP A 226 -26.26 14.29 -4.63
CA ASP A 226 -26.50 13.46 -5.80
C ASP A 226 -26.11 14.19 -7.09
N GLY A 227 -25.41 13.48 -7.99
CA GLY A 227 -24.92 14.04 -9.25
C GLY A 227 -23.59 13.44 -9.68
N VAL A 228 -22.91 14.14 -10.59
CA VAL A 228 -21.62 13.69 -11.17
C VAL A 228 -20.56 13.52 -10.08
N LEU A 229 -20.54 14.37 -9.06
CA LEU A 229 -19.59 14.28 -7.95
C LEU A 229 -19.75 12.99 -7.16
N LYS A 230 -20.97 12.58 -6.82
CA LYS A 230 -21.23 11.31 -6.14
C LYS A 230 -20.79 10.12 -6.99
N ILE A 231 -21.04 10.16 -8.30
CA ILE A 231 -20.57 9.11 -9.22
C ILE A 231 -19.04 9.04 -9.25
N LEU A 232 -18.33 10.17 -9.31
CA LEU A 232 -16.86 10.20 -9.28
C LEU A 232 -16.31 9.63 -7.97
N VAL A 233 -16.93 9.94 -6.84
CA VAL A 233 -16.58 9.38 -5.54
C VAL A 233 -16.83 7.88 -5.51
N LYS A 234 -17.97 7.40 -6.05
CA LYS A 234 -18.30 5.96 -6.10
C LYS A 234 -17.42 5.16 -7.07
N VAL A 235 -16.97 5.75 -8.18
CA VAL A 235 -16.06 5.08 -9.12
C VAL A 235 -14.65 4.92 -8.55
N ASN A 236 -14.27 5.74 -7.56
CA ASN A 236 -12.95 5.67 -6.93
C ASN A 236 -12.79 4.37 -6.13
N PRO A 237 -11.82 3.48 -6.47
CA PRO A 237 -11.61 2.21 -5.77
C PRO A 237 -11.34 2.36 -4.28
N VAL A 238 -10.77 3.50 -3.85
CA VAL A 238 -10.48 3.79 -2.44
C VAL A 238 -11.77 4.09 -1.67
N SER A 239 -12.69 4.84 -2.27
CA SER A 239 -13.93 5.27 -1.59
C SER A 239 -14.86 4.10 -1.30
N GLU A 240 -15.16 3.28 -2.30
CA GLU A 240 -16.06 2.12 -2.13
C GLU A 240 -15.46 1.06 -1.19
N ASN A 241 -14.15 0.83 -1.28
CA ASN A 241 -13.48 -0.10 -0.38
C ASN A 241 -13.51 0.43 1.07
N MET A 242 -13.29 1.73 1.28
CA MET A 242 -13.39 2.38 2.58
C MET A 242 -14.82 2.26 3.16
N GLU A 243 -15.83 2.57 2.37
CA GLU A 243 -17.22 2.54 2.80
C GLU A 243 -17.66 1.12 3.14
N LEU A 244 -17.25 0.11 2.36
CA LEU A 244 -17.51 -1.29 2.69
C LEU A 244 -16.80 -1.73 3.98
N ILE A 245 -15.56 -1.29 4.22
CA ILE A 245 -14.86 -1.56 5.49
C ILE A 245 -15.64 -0.93 6.66
N ARG A 246 -16.13 0.30 6.51
CA ARG A 246 -16.94 0.97 7.53
C ARG A 246 -18.26 0.26 7.76
N MET A 247 -18.97 -0.14 6.70
CA MET A 247 -20.21 -0.90 6.81
C MET A 247 -20.01 -2.19 7.61
N ILE A 248 -18.93 -2.92 7.33
CA ILE A 248 -18.64 -4.18 8.04
C ILE A 248 -18.28 -3.92 9.51
N LEU A 249 -17.43 -2.93 9.80
CA LEU A 249 -16.93 -2.68 11.15
C LEU A 249 -17.90 -1.88 12.03
N LEU A 250 -18.64 -0.94 11.45
CA LEU A 250 -19.46 0.06 12.15
C LEU A 250 -20.96 -0.20 12.00
N GLY A 251 -21.37 -1.03 11.03
CA GLY A 251 -22.78 -1.37 10.80
C GLY A 251 -23.55 -0.39 9.92
N GLU A 252 -22.91 0.71 9.50
CA GLU A 252 -23.53 1.79 8.73
C GLU A 252 -22.65 2.13 7.52
N GLY A 253 -23.26 2.25 6.34
CA GLY A 253 -22.58 2.58 5.08
C GLY A 253 -23.44 2.33 3.84
N GLU A 254 -23.16 3.06 2.76
CA GLU A 254 -23.79 2.83 1.45
C GLU A 254 -22.90 1.87 0.65
N PHE A 255 -23.38 0.66 0.35
CA PHE A 255 -22.66 -0.29 -0.48
C PHE A 255 -23.38 -0.53 -1.81
N ASP A 256 -22.64 -0.38 -2.90
CA ASP A 256 -23.07 -0.79 -4.23
C ASP A 256 -22.07 -1.78 -4.82
N LEU A 257 -22.56 -3.01 -5.04
CA LEU A 257 -21.76 -4.11 -5.55
C LEU A 257 -21.13 -3.80 -6.91
N LEU A 258 -21.82 -3.05 -7.77
CA LEU A 258 -21.32 -2.73 -9.10
C LEU A 258 -20.07 -1.86 -9.01
N TYR A 259 -20.12 -0.78 -8.23
CA TYR A 259 -18.98 0.14 -8.08
C TYR A 259 -17.80 -0.52 -7.36
N TYR A 260 -18.07 -1.38 -6.38
CA TYR A 260 -17.03 -2.19 -5.74
C TYR A 260 -16.33 -3.12 -6.75
N LEU A 261 -17.09 -3.84 -7.59
CA LEU A 261 -16.51 -4.74 -8.60
C LEU A 261 -15.73 -3.97 -9.66
N VAL A 262 -16.19 -2.78 -10.07
CA VAL A 262 -15.44 -1.88 -10.95
C VAL A 262 -14.12 -1.48 -10.28
N GLY A 263 -14.16 -1.07 -9.01
CA GLY A 263 -12.97 -0.72 -8.25
C GLY A 263 -11.98 -1.89 -8.11
N LEU A 264 -12.48 -3.10 -7.88
CA LEU A 264 -11.68 -4.32 -7.82
C LEU A 264 -11.04 -4.64 -9.17
N ALA A 265 -11.79 -4.55 -10.26
CA ALA A 265 -11.29 -4.76 -11.62
C ALA A 265 -10.20 -3.74 -11.96
N VAL A 266 -10.40 -2.46 -11.64
CA VAL A 266 -9.39 -1.40 -11.81
C VAL A 266 -8.12 -1.72 -11.04
N THR A 267 -8.23 -2.15 -9.77
CA THR A 267 -7.06 -2.54 -8.97
C THR A 267 -6.29 -3.69 -9.60
N ILE A 268 -6.98 -4.74 -10.07
CA ILE A 268 -6.34 -5.91 -10.68
C ILE A 268 -5.65 -5.52 -12.00
N LEU A 269 -6.33 -4.77 -12.86
CA LEU A 269 -5.77 -4.31 -14.13
C LEU A 269 -4.55 -3.42 -13.90
N LEU A 270 -4.64 -2.49 -12.95
CA LEU A 270 -3.55 -1.58 -12.60
C LEU A 270 -2.36 -2.34 -11.99
N PHE A 271 -2.61 -3.38 -11.20
CA PHE A 271 -1.56 -4.23 -10.65
C PHE A 271 -0.74 -4.92 -11.75
N PHE A 272 -1.40 -5.60 -12.68
CA PHE A 272 -0.68 -6.24 -13.80
C PHE A 272 0.02 -5.21 -14.69
N PHE A 273 -0.65 -4.11 -15.01
CA PHE A 273 -0.09 -3.04 -15.83
C PHE A 273 1.15 -2.41 -15.17
N SER A 274 1.09 -2.12 -13.86
CA SER A 274 2.21 -1.56 -13.11
C SER A 274 3.43 -2.46 -13.08
N ILE A 275 3.25 -3.77 -12.92
CA ILE A 275 4.34 -4.75 -12.95
C ILE A 275 5.00 -4.81 -14.33
N VAL A 276 4.22 -4.78 -15.41
CA VAL A 276 4.75 -4.78 -16.78
C VAL A 276 5.62 -3.53 -17.02
N ILE A 277 5.13 -2.35 -16.64
CA ILE A 277 5.87 -1.09 -16.77
C ILE A 277 7.12 -1.11 -15.89
N PHE A 278 7.02 -1.58 -14.64
CA PHE A 278 8.16 -1.66 -13.72
C PHE A 278 9.28 -2.54 -14.27
N ASN A 279 8.95 -3.71 -14.81
CA ASN A 279 9.93 -4.61 -15.42
C ASN A 279 10.59 -4.00 -16.66
N ARG A 280 9.87 -3.17 -17.41
CA ARG A 280 10.43 -2.44 -18.56
C ARG A 280 11.43 -1.37 -18.11
N VAL A 281 11.07 -0.59 -17.08
CA VAL A 281 11.95 0.45 -16.54
C VAL A 281 13.16 -0.14 -15.83
N GLU A 282 13.00 -1.25 -15.10
CA GLU A 282 14.11 -1.98 -14.47
C GLU A 282 15.27 -2.25 -15.44
N ARG A 283 14.96 -2.65 -16.67
CA ARG A 283 15.96 -2.95 -17.71
C ARG A 283 16.73 -1.72 -18.17
N THR A 284 16.06 -0.58 -18.30
CA THR A 284 16.69 0.67 -18.78
C THR A 284 17.42 1.40 -17.64
N PHE A 285 16.99 1.19 -16.39
CA PHE A 285 17.53 1.90 -15.24
C PHE A 285 19.03 1.63 -15.00
N ALA A 286 19.53 0.44 -15.37
CA ALA A 286 20.95 0.12 -15.26
C ALA A 286 21.84 0.97 -16.19
N ASP A 287 21.29 1.51 -17.28
CA ASP A 287 22.02 2.32 -18.24
C ASP A 287 22.02 3.82 -17.88
N THR A 288 21.14 4.24 -16.97
CA THR A 288 20.91 5.66 -16.61
C THR A 288 21.55 6.10 -15.29
N VAL A 289 22.14 5.19 -14.52
CA VAL A 289 22.68 5.46 -13.16
C VAL A 289 24.17 5.18 -13.11
#